data_AF-A0A6G9AUE2-F1
#
_entry.id   AF-A0A6G9AUE2-F1
#
_cell.length_a   1.000
_cell.length_b   1.000
_cell.length_c   1.000
_cell.angle_alpha   90.00
_cell.angle_beta   90.00
_cell.angle_gamma   90.00
#
_symmetry.space_group_name_H-M   'P 1'
#
loop_
_entity.id
_entity.type
_entity.pdbx_description
1 polymer ?
#
loop_
_entity_poly.entity_id
_entity_poly.type
_entity_poly.pdbx_seq_one_letter_code
_entity_poly.pdbx_strand_id
1 'polypeptide(L)'
;MKPLYAELFLGVGLAMAIEDVKGQCIVSQNSQGQLVTTCTVTESRGTTVVQKLYLGSEFLNFPIWQFGSVDIDGNSKGQPCEIAFNVSRDEVSYRLPSDTTRIITGHPVAFTINGAKFSSQPYNVLGIRQRIYFMHLYEGKVKLLRHTKCTLKQSADTNNGYNIAKQDSYVGYYEMIDEYFIQQKYKPLQKVSLTKKSLLRTLGDNAKNLEEHIPKGQLTVNQVVNLLAQYDGLTTQ
;
A
#
# COMPACT_ATOMS: atom_id res chain seq x y z
N MET A 1 -13.16 -23.22 -50.99
CA MET A 1 -12.20 -22.19 -50.53
C MET A 1 -12.86 -21.38 -49.43
N LYS A 2 -12.15 -21.15 -48.32
CA LYS A 2 -12.46 -20.13 -47.29
C LYS A 2 -12.44 -18.71 -47.92
N PRO A 3 -12.99 -17.65 -47.28
CA PRO A 3 -13.28 -17.57 -45.85
C PRO A 3 -14.67 -17.07 -45.44
N LEU A 4 -15.05 -17.60 -44.27
CA LEU A 4 -16.05 -17.12 -43.33
C LEU A 4 -15.53 -15.80 -42.72
N TYR A 5 -16.31 -14.72 -42.77
CA TYR A 5 -16.02 -13.51 -42.02
C TYR A 5 -16.31 -13.78 -40.53
N ALA A 6 -15.26 -13.74 -39.71
CA ALA A 6 -15.37 -13.79 -38.26
C ALA A 6 -15.60 -12.37 -37.73
N GLU A 7 -16.64 -12.22 -36.92
CA GLU A 7 -16.98 -10.98 -36.24
C GLU A 7 -15.85 -10.55 -35.30
N LEU A 8 -15.39 -9.31 -35.48
CA LEU A 8 -14.42 -8.67 -34.61
C LEU A 8 -15.19 -8.00 -33.47
N PHE A 9 -15.37 -8.72 -32.36
CA PHE A 9 -15.76 -8.12 -31.09
C PHE A 9 -14.62 -7.20 -30.61
N LEU A 10 -14.73 -5.91 -30.95
CA LEU A 10 -13.99 -4.84 -30.29
C LEU A 10 -14.51 -4.72 -28.86
N GLY A 11 -13.91 -5.51 -27.97
CA GLY A 11 -14.03 -5.32 -26.54
C GLY A 11 -13.54 -3.93 -26.18
N VAL A 12 -14.48 -3.06 -25.81
CA VAL A 12 -14.22 -1.74 -25.23
C VAL A 12 -13.48 -1.97 -23.91
N GLY A 13 -12.15 -2.00 -23.99
CA GLY A 13 -11.29 -1.92 -22.82
C GLY A 13 -11.52 -0.56 -22.19
N LEU A 14 -12.24 -0.55 -21.07
CA LEU A 14 -12.40 0.61 -20.20
C LEU A 14 -11.00 0.96 -19.68
N ALA A 15 -10.25 1.76 -20.44
CA ALA A 15 -9.06 2.42 -19.96
C ALA A 15 -9.52 3.39 -18.88
N MET A 16 -9.45 2.96 -17.61
CA MET A 16 -9.54 3.86 -16.47
C MET A 16 -8.35 4.82 -16.61
N ALA A 17 -8.60 5.97 -17.22
CA ALA A 17 -7.68 7.09 -17.19
C ALA A 17 -7.52 7.48 -15.71
N ILE A 18 -6.36 7.13 -15.15
CA ILE A 18 -5.92 7.73 -13.91
C ILE A 18 -5.53 9.15 -14.30
N GLU A 19 -6.46 10.09 -14.16
CA GLU A 19 -6.13 11.51 -14.29
C GLU A 19 -5.08 11.84 -13.23
N ASP A 20 -3.86 12.13 -13.71
CA ASP A 20 -2.79 12.67 -12.90
C ASP A 20 -3.22 14.06 -12.43
N VAL A 21 -3.75 14.13 -11.20
CA VAL A 21 -4.25 15.36 -10.62
C VAL A 21 -3.06 16.29 -10.36
N LYS A 22 -2.77 17.17 -11.32
CA LYS A 22 -1.83 18.30 -11.16
C LYS A 22 -2.44 19.40 -10.30
N GLY A 23 -2.70 19.09 -9.03
CA GLY A 23 -3.34 19.98 -8.06
C GLY A 23 -2.63 19.97 -6.71
N GLN A 24 -2.71 21.07 -5.96
CA GLN A 24 -2.31 21.07 -4.56
C GLN A 24 -3.40 20.36 -3.74
N CYS A 25 -3.04 19.22 -3.14
CA CYS A 25 -3.94 18.46 -2.27
C CYS A 25 -3.55 18.66 -0.80
N ILE A 26 -4.55 18.81 0.06
CA ILE A 26 -4.39 18.96 1.51
C ILE A 26 -5.16 17.83 2.19
N VAL A 27 -4.51 17.16 3.14
CA VAL A 27 -5.14 16.12 3.97
C VAL A 27 -5.45 16.69 5.34
N SER A 28 -6.69 16.52 5.79
CA SER A 28 -7.18 17.04 7.07
C SER A 28 -8.25 16.12 7.68
N GLN A 29 -8.66 16.39 8.92
CA GLN A 29 -9.88 15.81 9.48
C GLN A 29 -11.03 16.80 9.37
N ASN A 30 -12.20 16.33 8.91
CA ASN A 30 -13.41 17.15 8.89
C ASN A 30 -14.02 17.27 10.30
N SER A 31 -15.13 18.01 10.44
CA SER A 31 -15.83 18.21 11.71
C SER A 31 -16.38 16.92 12.34
N GLN A 32 -16.49 15.83 11.58
CA GLN A 32 -16.90 14.51 12.04
C GLN A 32 -15.69 13.61 12.41
N GLY A 33 -14.47 14.15 12.34
CA GLY A 33 -13.23 13.41 12.61
C GLY A 33 -12.78 12.49 11.47
N GLN A 34 -13.47 12.51 10.32
CA GLN A 34 -13.12 11.71 9.16
C GLN A 34 -11.92 12.31 8.44
N LEU A 35 -10.98 11.46 8.03
CA LEU A 35 -9.86 11.87 7.20
C LEU A 35 -10.36 12.20 5.79
N VAL A 36 -9.98 13.36 5.27
CA VAL A 36 -10.37 13.86 3.95
C VAL A 36 -9.18 14.44 3.22
N THR A 37 -9.17 14.30 1.89
CA THR A 37 -8.20 14.92 0.99
C THR A 37 -8.92 15.91 0.08
N THR A 38 -8.54 17.18 0.15
CA THR A 38 -9.08 18.25 -0.69
C THR A 38 -8.05 18.65 -1.73
N CYS A 39 -8.34 18.44 -3.00
CA CYS A 39 -7.47 18.79 -4.11
C CYS A 39 -8.01 20.00 -4.87
N THR A 40 -7.16 21.00 -5.07
CA THR A 40 -7.47 22.14 -5.95
C THR A 40 -6.99 21.81 -7.35
N VAL A 41 -7.91 21.69 -8.30
CA VAL A 41 -7.62 21.27 -9.68
C VAL A 41 -8.09 22.33 -10.68
N THR A 42 -7.32 22.53 -11.74
CA THR A 42 -7.71 23.39 -12.85
C THR A 42 -8.32 22.53 -13.95
N GLU A 43 -9.61 22.72 -14.23
CA GLU A 43 -10.26 21.98 -15.31
C GLU A 43 -9.85 22.52 -16.69
N SER A 44 -9.98 21.66 -17.70
CA SER A 44 -9.43 21.78 -19.06
C SER A 44 -10.13 22.85 -19.93
N ARG A 45 -10.22 24.09 -19.41
CA ARG A 45 -10.29 25.37 -20.16
C ARG A 45 -9.56 26.52 -19.42
N GLY A 46 -8.66 26.20 -18.50
CA GLY A 46 -7.59 27.11 -18.03
C GLY A 46 -7.98 28.21 -17.04
N THR A 47 -9.26 28.40 -16.72
CA THR A 47 -9.71 29.48 -15.81
C THR A 47 -10.50 29.02 -14.60
N THR A 48 -11.15 27.85 -14.65
CA THR A 48 -11.94 27.36 -13.51
C THR A 48 -11.08 26.50 -12.59
N VAL A 49 -10.84 27.03 -11.40
CA VAL A 49 -10.25 26.30 -10.28
C VAL A 49 -11.40 25.68 -9.49
N VAL A 50 -11.46 24.34 -9.48
CA VAL A 50 -12.45 23.59 -8.70
C VAL A 50 -11.77 22.83 -7.58
N GLN A 51 -12.49 22.67 -6.47
CA GLN A 51 -12.06 21.81 -5.37
C GLN A 51 -12.73 20.45 -5.51
N LYS A 52 -11.92 19.39 -5.50
CA LYS A 52 -12.37 18.00 -5.43
C LYS A 52 -12.12 17.47 -4.03
N LEU A 53 -13.14 16.90 -3.41
CA LEU A 53 -13.08 16.34 -2.06
C LEU A 53 -13.10 14.81 -2.13
N TYR A 54 -12.15 14.16 -1.45
CA TYR A 54 -12.02 12.71 -1.37
C TYR A 54 -12.03 12.25 0.08
N LEU A 55 -12.67 11.11 0.35
CA LEU A 55 -12.62 10.46 1.66
C LEU A 55 -11.32 9.67 1.81
N GLY A 56 -10.65 9.79 2.95
CA GLY A 56 -9.36 9.15 3.22
C GLY A 56 -8.16 9.91 2.64
N SER A 57 -7.04 9.21 2.48
CA SER A 57 -5.74 9.75 2.07
C SER A 57 -4.87 8.67 1.43
N GLU A 58 -3.96 9.08 0.55
CA GLU A 58 -2.93 8.23 -0.07
C GLU A 58 -1.75 7.88 0.86
N PHE A 59 -1.64 8.55 2.01
CA PHE A 59 -0.59 8.33 2.99
C PHE A 59 -0.98 7.24 4.00
N LEU A 60 0.01 6.46 4.44
CA LEU A 60 -0.15 5.35 5.39
C LEU A 60 -0.84 5.78 6.70
N ASN A 61 -0.55 6.98 7.20
CA ASN A 61 -0.94 7.45 8.52
C ASN A 61 -1.37 8.92 8.51
N PHE A 62 -2.14 9.30 9.54
CA PHE A 62 -2.45 10.68 9.88
C PHE A 62 -2.12 10.94 11.36
N PRO A 63 -1.44 12.04 11.75
CA PRO A 63 -0.81 13.05 10.88
C PRO A 63 0.18 12.44 9.88
N ILE A 64 0.35 13.05 8.71
CA ILE A 64 1.14 12.49 7.59
C ILE A 64 2.62 12.35 7.98
N TRP A 65 3.20 13.41 8.52
CA TRP A 65 4.58 13.46 8.95
C TRP A 65 4.71 12.85 10.33
N GLN A 66 5.47 11.76 10.42
CA GLN A 66 5.72 11.07 11.69
C GLN A 66 7.21 10.84 11.88
N PHE A 67 7.65 10.86 13.14
CA PHE A 67 9.03 10.56 13.47
C PHE A 67 9.41 9.13 13.09
N GLY A 68 10.63 9.02 12.57
CA GLY A 68 11.14 7.81 11.97
C GLY A 68 12.64 7.87 11.71
N SER A 69 13.08 6.95 10.86
CA SER A 69 14.44 6.92 10.35
C SER A 69 14.47 6.39 8.92
N VAL A 70 15.41 6.85 8.11
CA VAL A 70 15.63 6.36 6.74
C VAL A 70 17.03 5.79 6.60
N ASP A 71 17.14 4.62 5.97
CA ASP A 71 18.41 4.02 5.55
C ASP A 71 18.50 4.09 4.02
N ILE A 72 19.32 5.03 3.53
CA ILE A 72 19.50 5.27 2.10
C ILE A 72 20.47 4.25 1.49
N ASP A 73 21.52 3.89 2.23
CA ASP A 73 22.66 3.14 1.70
C ASP A 73 22.74 1.69 2.19
N GLY A 74 21.82 1.26 3.06
CA GLY A 74 21.83 -0.08 3.66
C GLY A 74 22.85 -0.23 4.79
N ASN A 75 23.37 0.88 5.32
CA ASN A 75 24.40 0.90 6.35
C ASN A 75 23.83 0.69 7.78
N SER A 76 22.54 0.37 7.90
CA SER A 76 21.83 -0.06 9.13
C SER A 76 21.74 0.97 10.27
N LYS A 77 22.43 2.11 10.16
CA LYS A 77 22.42 3.17 11.19
C LYS A 77 21.30 4.20 11.05
N GLY A 78 20.42 4.07 10.05
CA GLY A 78 19.17 4.83 9.85
C GLY A 78 19.17 6.29 10.32
N GLN A 79 19.18 7.25 9.40
CA GLN A 79 19.16 8.67 9.76
C GLN A 79 17.79 9.08 10.33
N PRO A 80 17.70 9.62 11.56
CA PRO A 80 16.45 10.10 12.13
C PRO A 80 15.85 11.24 11.30
N CYS A 81 14.53 11.24 11.11
CA CYS A 81 13.81 12.23 10.30
C CYS A 81 12.29 12.20 10.58
N GLU A 82 11.56 13.17 10.05
CA GLU A 82 10.12 13.04 9.85
C GLU A 82 9.85 12.41 8.49
N ILE A 83 8.92 11.47 8.42
CA ILE A 83 8.63 10.68 7.23
C ILE A 83 7.15 10.79 6.88
N ALA A 84 6.88 10.88 5.59
CA ALA A 84 5.59 10.70 4.96
C ALA A 84 5.69 9.56 3.95
N PHE A 85 4.87 8.52 4.10
CA PHE A 85 4.85 7.38 3.18
C PHE A 85 3.55 7.36 2.38
N ASN A 86 3.65 7.63 1.08
CA ASN A 86 2.55 7.52 0.13
C ASN A 86 2.44 6.07 -0.35
N VAL A 87 1.42 5.37 0.12
CA VAL A 87 1.16 3.94 -0.16
C VAL A 87 0.47 3.71 -1.51
N SER A 88 -0.01 4.77 -2.17
CA SER A 88 -0.55 4.66 -3.53
C SER A 88 0.58 4.57 -4.57
N ARG A 89 1.70 5.25 -4.30
CA ARG A 89 2.85 5.35 -5.21
C ARG A 89 4.11 4.63 -4.74
N ASP A 90 4.05 3.95 -3.58
CA ASP A 90 5.23 3.39 -2.90
C ASP A 90 6.37 4.43 -2.78
N GLU A 91 6.04 5.67 -2.41
CA GLU A 91 6.97 6.80 -2.41
C GLU A 91 7.21 7.31 -0.97
N VAL A 92 8.49 7.45 -0.59
CA VAL A 92 8.89 7.93 0.73
C VAL A 92 9.41 9.34 0.61
N SER A 93 8.78 10.26 1.33
CA SER A 93 9.26 11.63 1.51
C SER A 93 9.72 11.80 2.96
N TYR A 94 10.85 12.48 3.17
CA TYR A 94 11.39 12.72 4.50
C TYR A 94 11.99 14.11 4.67
N ARG A 95 12.02 14.59 5.91
CA ARG A 95 12.62 15.87 6.34
C ARG A 95 13.69 15.60 7.38
N LEU A 96 14.90 16.09 7.14
CA LEU A 96 15.99 15.89 8.07
C LEU A 96 15.87 16.88 9.24
N PRO A 97 16.26 16.50 10.47
CA PRO A 97 16.20 17.39 11.62
C PRO A 97 16.99 18.68 11.45
N SER A 98 18.07 18.63 10.66
CA SER A 98 18.93 19.78 10.36
C SER A 98 18.29 20.77 9.38
N ASP A 99 17.28 20.35 8.61
CA ASP A 99 16.59 21.16 7.61
C ASP A 99 15.17 20.61 7.42
N THR A 100 14.25 21.10 8.24
CA THR A 100 12.84 20.70 8.20
C THR A 100 12.06 21.37 7.07
N THR A 101 12.65 22.36 6.40
CA THR A 101 12.02 23.07 5.28
C THR A 101 12.16 22.32 3.97
N ARG A 102 13.25 21.56 3.82
CA ARG A 102 13.50 20.75 2.64
C ARG A 102 12.84 19.38 2.76
N ILE A 103 11.92 19.10 1.83
CA ILE A 103 11.36 17.77 1.63
C ILE A 103 12.25 17.03 0.63
N ILE A 104 12.71 15.84 1.01
CA ILE A 104 13.45 14.94 0.13
C ILE A 104 12.55 13.76 -0.19
N THR A 105 12.24 13.58 -1.47
CA THR A 105 11.51 12.41 -1.97
C THR A 105 12.51 11.43 -2.56
N GLY A 106 12.49 10.18 -2.09
CA GLY A 106 13.49 9.20 -2.48
C GLY A 106 13.05 7.77 -2.27
N HIS A 107 13.98 6.87 -2.57
CA HIS A 107 13.75 5.43 -2.47
C HIS A 107 14.73 4.81 -1.46
N PRO A 108 14.56 5.04 -0.13
CA PRO A 108 15.40 4.39 0.86
C PRO A 108 15.39 2.86 0.72
N VAL A 109 16.48 2.20 1.13
CA VAL A 109 16.52 0.73 1.21
C VAL A 109 15.56 0.25 2.30
N ALA A 110 15.54 0.94 3.43
CA ALA A 110 14.66 0.68 4.56
C ALA A 110 14.30 1.98 5.28
N PHE A 111 13.20 1.98 6.02
CA PHE A 111 12.83 3.09 6.88
C PHE A 111 11.98 2.61 8.06
N THR A 112 11.80 3.47 9.05
CA THR A 112 10.91 3.20 10.19
C THR A 112 9.92 4.34 10.38
N ILE A 113 8.65 4.04 10.60
CA ILE A 113 7.63 5.03 10.99
C ILE A 113 6.93 4.53 12.24
N ASN A 114 6.91 5.33 13.31
CA ASN A 114 6.26 4.96 14.57
C ASN A 114 6.68 3.57 15.11
N GLY A 115 7.97 3.26 15.04
CA GLY A 115 8.54 1.97 15.44
C GLY A 115 8.30 0.80 14.48
N ALA A 116 7.43 0.94 13.48
CA ALA A 116 7.24 -0.06 12.43
C ALA A 116 8.40 0.00 11.43
N LYS A 117 9.01 -1.15 11.13
CA LYS A 117 10.10 -1.26 10.14
C LYS A 117 9.55 -1.56 8.76
N PHE A 118 10.12 -0.90 7.75
CA PHE A 118 9.82 -1.10 6.34
C PHE A 118 11.10 -1.38 5.56
N SER A 119 11.03 -2.27 4.57
CA SER A 119 12.12 -2.47 3.61
C SER A 119 11.60 -2.53 2.20
N SER A 120 12.36 -1.97 1.26
CA SER A 120 12.08 -2.10 -0.16
C SER A 120 12.46 -3.49 -0.66
N GLN A 121 11.65 -4.04 -1.56
CA GLN A 121 12.06 -5.13 -2.44
C GLN A 121 11.90 -4.70 -3.90
N PRO A 122 12.84 -5.09 -4.79
CA PRO A 122 12.68 -4.84 -6.20
C PRO A 122 11.49 -5.64 -6.73
N TYR A 123 10.61 -4.97 -7.46
CA TYR A 123 9.49 -5.57 -8.14
C TYR A 123 9.52 -5.15 -9.62
N ASN A 124 9.50 -6.14 -10.50
CA ASN A 124 9.53 -5.89 -11.94
C ASN A 124 8.10 -5.94 -12.48
N VAL A 125 7.58 -4.80 -12.94
CA VAL A 125 6.32 -4.73 -13.68
C VAL A 125 6.62 -4.22 -15.07
N LEU A 126 6.37 -5.05 -16.10
CA LEU A 126 6.51 -4.66 -17.51
C LEU A 126 7.90 -4.07 -17.85
N GLY A 127 8.97 -4.59 -17.22
CA GLY A 127 10.34 -4.13 -17.43
C GLY A 127 10.72 -2.86 -16.65
N ILE A 128 9.78 -2.22 -15.95
CA ILE A 128 10.05 -1.10 -15.05
C ILE A 128 10.37 -1.66 -13.67
N ARG A 129 11.58 -1.35 -13.18
CA ARG A 129 11.99 -1.66 -11.80
C ARG A 129 11.30 -0.69 -10.87
N GLN A 130 10.28 -1.15 -10.17
CA GLN A 130 9.66 -0.42 -9.07
C GLN A 130 10.18 -0.98 -7.74
N ARG A 131 10.21 -0.14 -6.71
CA ARG A 131 10.45 -0.57 -5.34
C ARG A 131 9.10 -0.63 -4.64
N ILE A 132 8.79 -1.79 -4.08
CA ILE A 132 7.62 -1.97 -3.22
C ILE A 132 8.12 -2.02 -1.79
N TYR A 133 7.43 -1.33 -0.87
CA TYR A 133 7.77 -1.36 0.54
C TYR A 133 6.88 -2.33 1.31
N PHE A 134 7.54 -3.09 2.17
CA PHE A 134 6.93 -4.07 3.05
C PHE A 134 7.18 -3.69 4.50
N MET A 135 6.11 -3.56 5.29
CA MET A 135 6.17 -3.52 6.74
C MET A 135 6.52 -4.91 7.29
N HIS A 136 7.44 -4.95 8.25
CA HIS A 136 7.84 -6.18 8.93
C HIS A 136 6.93 -6.38 10.15
N LEU A 137 6.14 -7.45 10.11
CA LEU A 137 5.24 -7.84 11.21
C LEU A 137 5.88 -8.88 12.12
N TYR A 138 6.78 -9.71 11.57
CA TYR A 138 7.57 -10.69 12.31
C TYR A 138 8.88 -10.94 11.55
N GLU A 139 10.01 -10.95 12.28
CA GLU A 139 11.37 -11.04 11.74
C GLU A 139 12.14 -12.27 12.28
N GLY A 140 11.58 -13.48 12.12
CA GLY A 140 12.25 -14.73 12.49
C GLY A 140 13.03 -15.39 11.35
N LYS A 141 13.23 -16.71 11.42
CA LYS A 141 13.77 -17.51 10.29
C LYS A 141 12.81 -17.45 9.11
N VAL A 142 11.51 -17.39 9.41
CA VAL A 142 10.45 -17.01 8.50
C VAL A 142 10.00 -15.59 8.83
N LYS A 143 9.80 -14.75 7.81
CA LYS A 143 9.28 -13.39 8.01
C LYS A 143 7.83 -13.30 7.59
N LEU A 144 7.05 -12.54 8.36
CA LEU A 144 5.72 -12.07 7.96
C LEU A 144 5.83 -10.60 7.55
N LEU A 145 5.50 -10.33 6.31
CA LEU A 145 5.55 -9.00 5.70
C LEU A 145 4.15 -8.55 5.31
N ARG A 146 3.90 -7.25 5.41
CA ARG A 146 2.66 -6.60 4.94
C ARG A 146 2.99 -5.51 3.94
N HIS A 147 2.31 -5.52 2.82
CA HIS A 147 2.31 -4.43 1.86
C HIS A 147 0.91 -3.83 1.80
N THR A 148 0.82 -2.52 2.03
CA THR A 148 -0.44 -1.77 1.98
C THR A 148 -0.52 -1.08 0.63
N LYS A 149 -1.55 -1.43 -0.16
CA LYS A 149 -1.88 -0.76 -1.40
C LYS A 149 -2.93 0.30 -1.15
N CYS A 150 -2.88 1.40 -1.89
CA CYS A 150 -3.93 2.39 -1.89
C CYS A 150 -4.39 2.71 -3.32
N THR A 151 -5.70 2.61 -3.54
CA THR A 151 -6.32 2.98 -4.83
C THR A 151 -7.41 4.00 -4.62
N LEU A 152 -7.45 5.02 -5.48
CA LEU A 152 -8.56 5.97 -5.52
C LEU A 152 -9.74 5.34 -6.25
N LYS A 153 -10.89 5.23 -5.57
CA LYS A 153 -12.16 4.78 -6.13
C LYS A 153 -13.07 5.98 -6.36
N GLN A 154 -13.73 6.03 -7.51
CA GLN A 154 -14.75 7.03 -7.77
C GLN A 154 -16.05 6.66 -7.05
N SER A 155 -16.73 7.67 -6.51
CA SER A 155 -18.07 7.50 -5.97
C SER A 155 -19.06 7.30 -7.12
N ALA A 156 -19.95 6.30 -7.02
CA ALA A 156 -20.88 5.96 -8.11
C ALA A 156 -21.82 7.13 -8.49
N ASP A 157 -22.04 8.08 -7.59
CA ASP A 157 -23.01 9.17 -7.76
C ASP A 157 -22.54 10.34 -8.64
N THR A 158 -21.28 10.35 -9.10
CA THR A 158 -20.73 11.46 -9.92
C THR A 158 -20.99 11.33 -11.43
N ASN A 159 -21.55 10.21 -11.91
CA ASN A 159 -21.68 9.92 -13.35
C ASN A 159 -23.01 10.30 -14.00
N ASN A 160 -23.97 10.85 -13.25
CA ASN A 160 -25.21 11.34 -13.84
C ASN A 160 -25.07 12.84 -14.06
N GLY A 161 -24.88 13.27 -15.32
CA GLY A 161 -24.63 14.66 -15.75
C GLY A 161 -25.70 15.71 -15.41
N TYR A 162 -26.57 15.43 -14.44
CA TYR A 162 -27.53 16.34 -13.82
C TYR A 162 -27.25 16.59 -12.33
N ASN A 163 -26.32 15.86 -11.71
CA ASN A 163 -25.90 16.11 -10.34
C ASN A 163 -24.78 17.14 -10.36
N ILE A 164 -25.16 18.42 -10.28
CA ILE A 164 -24.27 19.47 -9.78
C ILE A 164 -23.76 18.96 -8.44
N ALA A 165 -22.48 18.59 -8.39
CA ALA A 165 -21.83 18.11 -7.18
C ALA A 165 -22.19 19.07 -6.06
N LYS A 166 -22.94 18.59 -5.06
CA LYS A 166 -23.06 19.36 -3.82
C LYS A 166 -21.62 19.59 -3.37
N GLN A 167 -21.30 20.82 -3.04
CA GLN A 167 -19.93 21.25 -2.74
C GLN A 167 -19.29 20.44 -1.58
N ASP A 168 -20.12 19.70 -0.84
CA ASP A 168 -19.75 18.81 0.27
C ASP A 168 -19.80 17.30 -0.05
N SER A 169 -20.07 16.91 -1.30
CA SER A 169 -20.10 15.49 -1.70
C SER A 169 -18.72 14.99 -2.13
N TYR A 170 -18.28 13.88 -1.55
CA TYR A 170 -17.02 13.24 -1.92
C TYR A 170 -17.10 12.67 -3.34
N VAL A 171 -16.20 13.12 -4.22
CA VAL A 171 -16.10 12.61 -5.60
C VAL A 171 -15.47 11.21 -5.67
N GLY A 172 -14.84 10.76 -4.58
CA GLY A 172 -14.25 9.44 -4.45
C GLY A 172 -13.67 9.18 -3.07
N TYR A 173 -13.05 8.01 -2.90
CA TYR A 173 -12.41 7.62 -1.65
C TYR A 173 -11.13 6.82 -1.90
N TYR A 174 -10.16 6.98 -1.01
CA TYR A 174 -8.94 6.17 -0.99
C TYR A 174 -9.19 4.84 -0.28
N GLU A 175 -9.17 3.75 -1.04
CA GLU A 175 -9.31 2.39 -0.52
C GLU A 175 -7.93 1.82 -0.20
N MET A 176 -7.68 1.52 1.07
CA MET A 176 -6.47 0.82 1.51
C MET A 176 -6.71 -0.69 1.59
N ILE A 177 -5.80 -1.47 1.01
CA ILE A 177 -5.86 -2.92 0.99
C ILE A 177 -4.53 -3.47 1.48
N ASP A 178 -4.58 -4.25 2.56
CA ASP A 178 -3.41 -4.94 3.10
C ASP A 178 -3.24 -6.32 2.43
N GLU A 179 -2.05 -6.55 1.90
CA GLU A 179 -1.59 -7.83 1.38
C GLU A 179 -0.48 -8.40 2.28
N TYR A 180 -0.57 -9.68 2.60
CA TYR A 180 0.39 -10.35 3.47
C TYR A 180 1.29 -11.30 2.68
N PHE A 181 2.53 -11.42 3.13
CA PHE A 181 3.54 -12.22 2.47
C PHE A 181 4.40 -12.97 3.49
N ILE A 182 4.83 -14.17 3.11
CA ILE A 182 5.81 -14.96 3.85
C ILE A 182 7.11 -14.99 3.08
N GLN A 183 8.22 -14.72 3.77
CA GLN A 183 9.56 -14.89 3.26
C GLN A 183 10.27 -15.99 4.04
N GLN A 184 10.67 -17.07 3.36
CA GLN A 184 11.52 -18.12 3.92
C GLN A 184 12.92 -18.01 3.32
N LYS A 185 13.93 -18.50 4.06
CA LYS A 185 15.31 -18.56 3.56
C LYS A 185 15.37 -19.31 2.23
N TYR A 186 16.05 -18.72 1.23
CA TYR A 186 16.24 -19.28 -0.11
C TYR A 186 14.95 -19.54 -0.93
N LYS A 187 13.79 -19.07 -0.48
CA LYS A 187 12.55 -19.14 -1.25
C LYS A 187 12.13 -17.74 -1.71
N PRO A 188 11.46 -17.63 -2.87
CA PRO A 188 10.87 -16.37 -3.29
C PRO A 188 9.82 -15.90 -2.28
N LEU A 189 9.56 -14.59 -2.26
CA LEU A 189 8.48 -14.02 -1.44
C LEU A 189 7.12 -14.56 -1.92
N GLN A 190 6.30 -15.06 -1.00
CA GLN A 190 5.02 -15.68 -1.33
C GLN A 190 3.86 -14.92 -0.70
N LYS A 191 2.91 -14.45 -1.53
CA LYS A 191 1.66 -13.85 -1.07
C LYS A 191 0.83 -14.90 -0.34
N VAL A 192 0.30 -14.54 0.83
CA VAL A 192 -0.46 -15.43 1.70
C VAL A 192 -1.74 -14.76 2.16
N SER A 193 -2.84 -15.51 2.19
CA SER A 193 -4.03 -15.10 2.94
C SER A 193 -3.88 -15.55 4.39
N LEU A 194 -4.40 -14.79 5.35
CA LEU A 194 -4.36 -15.15 6.77
C LEU A 194 -5.39 -16.24 7.10
N THR A 195 -5.25 -17.41 6.49
CA THR A 195 -6.10 -18.58 6.69
C THR A 195 -5.24 -19.82 6.86
N LYS A 196 -5.73 -20.80 7.61
CA LYS A 196 -5.05 -22.07 7.87
C LYS A 196 -4.52 -22.73 6.59
N LYS A 197 -5.38 -22.91 5.60
CA LYS A 197 -5.04 -23.57 4.32
C LYS A 197 -3.91 -22.83 3.59
N SER A 198 -3.97 -21.50 3.54
CA SER A 198 -2.96 -20.70 2.85
C SER A 198 -1.61 -20.76 3.58
N LEU A 199 -1.60 -20.68 4.91
CA LEU A 199 -0.37 -20.78 5.71
C LEU A 199 0.30 -22.14 5.56
N LEU A 200 -0.44 -23.24 5.74
CA LEU A 200 0.12 -24.60 5.62
C LEU A 200 0.73 -24.84 4.24
N ARG A 201 0.04 -24.42 3.18
CA ARG A 201 0.56 -24.51 1.80
C ARG A 201 1.86 -23.72 1.61
N THR A 202 1.96 -22.55 2.21
CA THR A 202 3.11 -21.64 2.06
C THR A 202 4.31 -22.14 2.86
N LEU A 203 4.07 -22.66 4.07
CA LEU A 203 5.12 -23.16 4.97
C LEU A 203 5.62 -24.58 4.59
N GLY A 204 4.84 -25.33 3.82
CA GLY A 204 5.20 -26.65 3.30
C GLY A 204 5.11 -27.77 4.33
N ASP A 205 5.83 -28.87 4.11
CA ASP A 205 5.67 -30.12 4.89
C ASP A 205 5.97 -29.97 6.39
N ASN A 206 6.89 -29.08 6.78
CA ASN A 206 7.20 -28.81 8.18
C ASN A 206 6.03 -28.17 8.95
N ALA A 207 5.00 -27.69 8.24
CA ALA A 207 3.83 -27.07 8.85
C ALA A 207 2.77 -28.08 9.30
N LYS A 208 2.88 -29.37 8.94
CA LYS A 208 1.93 -30.41 9.36
C LYS A 208 1.85 -30.53 10.88
N ASN A 209 2.97 -30.37 11.57
CA ASN A 209 3.02 -30.38 13.05
C ASN A 209 2.30 -29.18 13.68
N LEU A 210 2.06 -28.11 12.91
CA LEU A 210 1.31 -26.94 13.36
C LEU A 210 -0.17 -27.04 13.02
N GLU A 211 -0.58 -28.00 12.18
CA GLU A 211 -1.94 -28.07 11.66
C GLU A 211 -2.98 -28.10 12.78
N GLU A 212 -2.75 -28.90 13.82
CA GLU A 212 -3.65 -29.03 14.97
C GLU A 212 -3.78 -27.75 15.79
N HIS A 213 -2.75 -26.91 15.77
CA HIS A 213 -2.65 -25.67 16.55
C HIS A 213 -3.23 -24.45 15.84
N ILE A 214 -3.56 -24.55 14.55
CA ILE A 214 -4.11 -23.42 13.77
C ILE A 214 -5.64 -23.42 13.85
N PRO A 215 -6.25 -22.33 14.37
CA PRO A 215 -7.70 -22.17 14.36
C PRO A 215 -8.30 -22.28 12.95
N LYS A 216 -9.53 -22.77 12.86
CA LYS A 216 -10.29 -22.74 11.61
C LYS A 216 -10.78 -21.32 11.32
N GLY A 217 -10.77 -20.92 10.05
CA GLY A 217 -11.29 -19.61 9.60
C GLY A 217 -10.21 -18.57 9.31
N GLN A 218 -10.62 -17.30 9.38
CA GLN A 218 -9.75 -16.15 9.21
C GLN A 218 -8.93 -15.92 10.48
N LEU A 219 -7.61 -15.79 10.32
CA LEU A 219 -6.68 -15.55 11.40
C LEU A 219 -6.36 -14.06 11.50
N THR A 220 -6.15 -13.60 12.72
CA THR A 220 -5.59 -12.28 13.00
C THR A 220 -4.08 -12.27 12.73
N VAL A 221 -3.51 -11.09 12.48
CA VAL A 221 -2.05 -10.93 12.32
C VAL A 221 -1.30 -11.51 13.53
N ASN A 222 -1.73 -11.19 14.75
CA ASN A 222 -1.08 -11.66 15.99
C ASN A 222 -1.10 -13.19 16.11
N GLN A 223 -2.19 -13.85 15.72
CA GLN A 223 -2.23 -15.31 15.69
C GLN A 223 -1.22 -15.89 14.69
N VAL A 224 -1.08 -15.28 13.51
CA VAL A 224 -0.09 -15.72 12.51
C VAL A 224 1.34 -15.49 13.01
N VAL A 225 1.62 -14.34 13.63
CA VAL A 225 2.94 -14.06 14.24
C VAL A 225 3.30 -15.14 15.28
N ASN A 226 2.38 -15.49 16.18
CA ASN A 226 2.61 -16.53 17.18
C ASN A 226 2.84 -17.91 16.56
N LEU A 227 2.10 -18.25 15.51
CA LEU A 227 2.27 -19.51 14.77
C LEU A 227 3.64 -19.59 14.07
N LEU A 228 4.11 -18.48 13.48
CA LEU A 228 5.42 -18.42 12.84
C LEU A 228 6.56 -18.50 13.87
N ALA A 229 6.39 -17.89 15.04
CA ALA A 229 7.32 -18.05 16.15
C ALA A 229 7.45 -19.51 16.60
N GLN A 230 6.33 -20.24 16.69
CA GLN A 230 6.33 -21.68 16.98
C GLN A 230 7.02 -22.48 15.86
N TYR A 231 6.72 -22.18 14.59
CA TYR A 231 7.36 -22.82 13.43
C TYR A 231 8.89 -22.67 13.45
N ASP A 232 9.39 -21.47 13.74
CA ASP A 232 10.81 -21.19 13.79
C ASP A 232 11.52 -21.94 14.93
N GLY A 233 10.82 -22.17 16.05
CA GLY A 233 11.30 -22.99 17.16
C GLY A 233 11.38 -24.48 16.82
N LEU A 234 10.45 -25.00 16.03
CA LEU A 234 10.44 -26.41 15.60
C LEU A 234 11.53 -26.75 14.57
N THR A 235 11.90 -25.80 13.72
CA THR A 235 12.96 -25.96 12.69
C THR A 235 14.37 -25.81 13.26
N THR A 236 14.59 -26.19 14.52
CA THR A 236 15.87 -26.09 15.25
C THR A 236 16.54 -27.45 15.43
N GLN A 237 16.13 -28.45 14.65
CA GLN A 237 16.76 -29.78 14.56
C GLN A 237 17.32 -30.01 13.16
#